data_AF-A0A0M3AL42-F1
#
_entry.id   AF-A0A0M3AL42-F1
#
_cell.length_a   1.000
_cell.length_b   1.000
_cell.length_c   1.000
_cell.angle_alpha   90.00
_cell.angle_beta   90.00
_cell.angle_gamma   90.00
#
_symmetry.space_group_name_H-M   'P 1'
#
loop_
_entity.id
_entity.type
_entity.pdbx_description
1 polymer ?
#
loop_
_entity_poly.entity_id
_entity_poly.type
_entity_poly.pdbx_seq_one_letter_code
_entity_poly.pdbx_strand_id
1 'polypeptide(L)'
;MSGRPRKGRPVAFAPITPEPVQPDPVLGLKFTIEARHGGTVLVDMAALDPRPLAIAFAGALRRSAALGGPIGAASVIKQYVNAYRLFFAWLGDEALNVAGVSDLRAVHIDGFASALDQRGMGAIHRHITVGKIVNTLRAIEADRPDRIAPDLHERLRYTLATSAGRSTPRDAYSPFVARTLRDAARADVEAIFRRLGADDRTDESDPAIARARADVEAIITRQGFIVVDHPALKSLYFMRMRRGLPISTLIDDLHGRHHLLARDLP
;
A
#
# COMPACT_ATOMS: atom_id res chain seq x y z
N MET A 1 -20.13 27.93 -42.61
CA MET A 1 -20.12 27.23 -41.31
C MET A 1 -18.91 27.69 -40.50
N SER A 2 -19.11 28.52 -39.46
CA SER A 2 -18.03 28.87 -38.52
C SER A 2 -18.52 28.74 -37.07
N GLY A 3 -18.58 27.51 -36.58
CA GLY A 3 -18.94 27.22 -35.19
C GLY A 3 -17.73 27.42 -34.27
N ARG A 4 -17.61 28.57 -33.63
CA ARG A 4 -16.67 28.74 -32.50
C ARG A 4 -17.27 28.06 -31.25
N PRO A 5 -16.52 27.21 -30.53
CA PRO A 5 -17.02 26.57 -29.32
C PRO A 5 -17.17 27.61 -28.20
N ARG A 6 -18.30 27.58 -27.49
CA ARG A 6 -18.55 28.47 -26.33
C ARG A 6 -17.55 28.17 -25.21
N LYS A 7 -16.85 29.20 -24.75
CA LYS A 7 -15.92 29.15 -23.62
C LYS A 7 -16.70 28.73 -22.36
N GLY A 8 -16.35 27.57 -21.78
CA GLY A 8 -16.97 27.07 -20.54
C GLY A 8 -16.77 28.04 -19.38
N ARG A 9 -17.79 28.17 -18.53
CA ARG A 9 -17.77 29.02 -17.34
C ARG A 9 -17.19 28.20 -16.17
N PRO A 10 -16.22 28.72 -15.40
CA PRO A 10 -15.68 28.00 -14.25
C PRO A 10 -16.77 27.86 -13.17
N VAL A 11 -16.97 26.65 -12.68
CA VAL A 11 -17.83 26.37 -11.53
C VAL A 11 -17.06 26.76 -10.28
N ALA A 12 -17.57 27.74 -9.53
CA ALA A 12 -17.05 28.09 -8.22
C ALA A 12 -17.87 27.35 -7.16
N PHE A 13 -17.21 26.55 -6.33
CA PHE A 13 -17.83 25.97 -5.15
C PHE A 13 -17.83 26.99 -4.02
N ALA A 14 -18.90 27.04 -3.24
CA ALA A 14 -18.94 27.87 -2.03
C ALA A 14 -17.77 27.47 -1.12
N PRO A 15 -17.00 28.44 -0.57
CA PRO A 15 -15.98 28.13 0.42
C PRO A 15 -16.68 27.57 1.65
N ILE A 16 -16.52 26.27 1.89
CA ILE A 16 -16.86 25.66 3.17
C ILE A 16 -15.71 26.04 4.09
N THR A 17 -15.94 26.97 5.01
CA THR A 17 -15.04 27.21 6.13
C THR A 17 -15.37 26.14 7.16
N PRO A 18 -14.58 25.05 7.28
CA PRO A 18 -14.78 24.13 8.39
C PRO A 18 -14.61 24.92 9.70
N GLU A 19 -15.50 24.69 10.66
CA GLU A 19 -15.29 25.22 12.00
C GLU A 19 -13.91 24.78 12.51
N PRO A 20 -13.14 25.66 13.17
CA PRO A 20 -11.91 25.27 13.81
C PRO A 20 -12.24 24.19 14.84
N VAL A 21 -11.92 22.93 14.53
CA VAL A 21 -12.00 21.86 15.50
C VAL A 21 -11.00 22.21 16.59
N GLN A 22 -11.50 22.56 17.78
CA GLN A 22 -10.66 22.77 18.93
C GLN A 22 -9.87 21.48 19.14
N PRO A 23 -8.52 21.50 19.02
CA PRO A 23 -7.74 20.29 19.18
C PRO A 23 -7.87 19.86 20.62
N ASP A 24 -8.66 18.82 20.81
CA ASP A 24 -8.88 18.17 22.09
C ASP A 24 -7.50 17.83 22.69
N PRO A 25 -7.15 18.40 23.86
CA PRO A 25 -5.82 18.27 24.41
C PRO A 25 -5.52 16.78 24.58
N VAL A 26 -4.39 16.34 24.01
CA VAL A 26 -3.92 14.96 24.15
C VAL A 26 -3.44 14.80 25.60
N LEU A 27 -4.37 14.49 26.51
CA LEU A 27 -4.07 14.18 27.91
C LEU A 27 -3.46 12.77 28.05
N GLY A 28 -3.66 11.90 27.05
CA GLY A 28 -3.18 10.52 27.01
C GLY A 28 -2.24 10.23 25.83
N LEU A 29 -1.17 9.47 26.08
CA LEU A 29 -0.25 9.00 25.03
C LEU A 29 -0.80 7.80 24.23
N LYS A 30 -2.04 7.40 24.50
CA LYS A 30 -2.79 6.41 23.74
C LYS A 30 -4.04 7.06 23.19
N PHE A 31 -4.16 7.10 21.88
CA PHE A 31 -5.30 7.75 21.21
C PHE A 31 -5.44 7.22 19.79
N THR A 32 -6.59 7.50 19.19
CA THR A 32 -6.92 7.07 17.84
C THR A 32 -6.91 8.26 16.89
N ILE A 33 -6.38 8.06 15.68
CA ILE A 33 -6.46 9.04 14.59
C ILE A 33 -7.23 8.42 13.43
N GLU A 34 -8.30 9.09 13.00
CA GLU A 34 -9.00 8.77 11.76
C GLU A 34 -8.23 9.37 10.58
N ALA A 35 -7.50 8.53 9.84
CA ALA A 35 -6.75 9.01 8.68
C ALA A 35 -7.70 9.25 7.51
N ARG A 36 -7.41 10.28 6.69
CA ARG A 36 -8.14 10.54 5.45
C ARG A 36 -8.10 9.33 4.49
N HIS A 37 -7.00 8.58 4.50
CA HIS A 37 -6.82 7.39 3.69
C HIS A 37 -6.25 6.24 4.52
N GLY A 38 -6.79 5.03 4.33
CA GLY A 38 -6.28 3.82 4.98
C GLY A 38 -6.84 3.55 6.38
N GLY A 39 -7.92 4.24 6.76
CA GLY A 39 -8.71 3.97 7.97
C GLY A 39 -8.09 4.47 9.27
N THR A 40 -8.58 3.90 10.36
CA THR A 40 -8.27 4.30 11.73
C THR A 40 -6.91 3.78 12.20
N VAL A 41 -6.13 4.62 12.88
CA VAL A 41 -4.83 4.25 13.46
C VAL A 41 -4.84 4.43 14.97
N LEU A 42 -4.63 3.34 15.71
CA LEU A 42 -4.32 3.39 17.13
C LEU A 42 -2.86 3.82 17.32
N VAL A 43 -2.65 4.97 17.96
CA VAL A 43 -1.34 5.50 18.35
C VAL A 43 -1.11 5.16 19.82
N ASP A 44 0.00 4.48 20.10
CA ASP A 44 0.49 4.22 21.45
C ASP A 44 1.93 4.71 21.58
N MET A 45 2.08 5.77 22.37
CA MET A 45 3.33 6.45 22.70
C MET A 45 3.59 6.40 24.22
N ALA A 46 2.86 5.58 24.99
CA ALA A 46 2.93 5.59 26.45
C ALA A 46 4.29 5.15 27.01
N ALA A 47 5.04 4.37 26.24
CA ALA A 47 6.39 3.92 26.58
C ALA A 47 7.51 4.92 26.19
N LEU A 48 7.16 6.08 25.61
CA LEU A 48 8.13 7.08 25.21
C LEU A 48 8.48 8.00 26.39
N ASP A 49 9.77 8.17 26.65
CA ASP A 49 10.32 9.01 27.71
C ASP A 49 11.40 9.96 27.13
N PRO A 50 11.45 11.24 27.53
CA PRO A 50 10.71 11.88 28.63
C PRO A 50 9.24 12.17 28.31
N ARG A 51 8.35 11.92 29.28
CA ARG A 51 6.89 12.11 29.11
C ARG A 51 6.46 13.50 28.61
N PRO A 52 7.00 14.64 29.09
CA PRO A 52 6.63 15.96 28.58
C PRO A 52 6.90 16.12 27.07
N LEU A 53 8.03 15.58 26.59
CA LEU A 53 8.36 15.58 25.17
C LEU A 53 7.41 14.68 24.37
N ALA A 54 7.10 13.49 24.90
CA ALA A 54 6.17 12.56 24.26
C ALA A 54 4.77 13.19 24.06
N ILE A 55 4.28 13.94 25.05
CA ILE A 55 3.01 14.67 24.96
C ILE A 55 3.06 15.75 23.87
N ALA A 56 4.16 16.50 23.77
CA ALA A 56 4.32 17.51 22.72
C ALA A 56 4.31 16.89 21.32
N PHE A 57 5.04 15.78 21.14
CA PHE A 57 5.07 15.03 19.87
C PHE A 57 3.72 14.42 19.52
N ALA A 58 3.02 13.84 20.50
CA ALA A 58 1.68 13.27 20.31
C ALA A 58 0.67 14.34 19.88
N GLY A 59 0.71 15.51 20.53
CA GLY A 59 -0.13 16.66 20.17
C GLY A 59 0.14 17.16 18.75
N ALA A 60 1.41 17.31 18.38
CA ALA A 60 1.81 17.75 17.05
C ALA A 60 1.41 16.73 15.96
N LEU A 61 1.56 15.43 16.22
CA LEU A 61 1.12 14.38 15.30
C LEU A 61 -0.40 14.42 15.09
N ARG A 62 -1.18 14.52 16.17
CA ARG A 62 -2.65 14.60 16.10
C ARG A 62 -3.11 15.79 15.27
N ARG A 63 -2.52 16.97 15.47
CA ARG A 63 -2.83 18.17 14.67
C ARG A 63 -2.40 18.01 13.21
N SER A 64 -1.20 17.48 12.98
CA SER A 64 -0.67 17.28 11.62
C SER A 64 -1.50 16.28 10.80
N ALA A 65 -2.18 15.34 11.47
CA ALA A 65 -3.05 14.35 10.87
C ALA A 65 -4.54 14.73 10.87
N ALA A 66 -4.90 15.90 11.41
CA ALA A 66 -6.27 16.41 11.35
C ALA A 66 -6.68 16.76 9.90
N LEU A 67 -7.98 16.94 9.68
CA LEU A 67 -8.52 17.42 8.41
C LEU A 67 -7.85 18.74 8.00
N GLY A 68 -7.28 18.79 6.79
CA GLY A 68 -6.51 19.94 6.29
C GLY A 68 -5.02 19.94 6.68
N GLY A 69 -4.58 19.02 7.54
CA GLY A 69 -3.19 18.84 7.91
C GLY A 69 -2.35 18.11 6.84
N PRO A 70 -1.01 18.16 6.94
CA PRO A 70 -0.09 17.58 5.96
C PRO A 70 -0.05 16.05 5.95
N ILE A 71 -0.61 15.35 6.95
CA ILE A 71 -0.55 13.88 7.09
C ILE A 71 -1.93 13.27 6.81
N GLY A 72 -2.15 12.76 5.60
CA GLY A 72 -3.45 12.18 5.22
C GLY A 72 -3.58 10.65 5.33
N ALA A 73 -2.46 9.91 5.28
CA ALA A 73 -2.50 8.45 5.15
C ALA A 73 -2.14 7.72 6.45
N ALA A 74 -2.89 6.66 6.77
CA ALA A 74 -2.67 5.79 7.94
C ALA A 74 -1.26 5.21 7.98
N SER A 75 -0.70 4.84 6.83
CA SER A 75 0.68 4.35 6.71
C SER A 75 1.71 5.41 7.09
N VAL A 76 1.45 6.69 6.77
CA VAL A 76 2.33 7.82 7.12
C VAL A 76 2.26 8.10 8.62
N ILE A 77 1.09 8.03 9.24
CA ILE A 77 0.95 8.15 10.71
C ILE A 77 1.79 7.08 11.42
N LYS A 78 1.64 5.81 11.03
CA LYS A 78 2.45 4.70 11.58
C LYS A 78 3.95 4.94 11.41
N GLN A 79 4.34 5.48 10.26
CA GLN A 79 5.71 5.84 9.94
C GLN A 79 6.27 6.98 10.79
N TYR A 80 5.47 7.97 11.19
CA TYR A 80 5.85 9.01 12.16
C TYR A 80 6.07 8.41 13.55
N VAL A 81 5.12 7.60 14.03
CA VAL A 81 5.24 6.91 15.33
C VAL A 81 6.50 6.05 15.40
N ASN A 82 6.84 5.33 14.31
CA ASN A 82 8.08 4.56 14.26
C ASN A 82 9.33 5.45 14.33
N ALA A 83 9.36 6.59 13.64
CA ALA A 83 10.47 7.53 13.74
C ALA A 83 10.59 8.10 15.15
N TYR A 84 9.48 8.39 15.82
CA TYR A 84 9.48 8.84 17.22
C TYR A 84 10.10 7.80 18.14
N ARG A 85 9.74 6.52 18.00
CA ARG A 85 10.36 5.44 18.79
C ARG A 85 11.88 5.41 18.64
N LEU A 86 12.38 5.53 17.41
CA LEU A 86 13.83 5.58 17.16
C LEU A 86 14.49 6.79 17.81
N PHE A 87 13.85 7.97 17.70
CA PHE A 87 14.39 9.21 18.26
C PHE A 87 14.41 9.19 19.79
N PHE A 88 13.30 8.77 20.43
CA PHE A 88 13.20 8.70 21.89
C PHE A 88 14.12 7.63 22.48
N ALA A 89 14.26 6.48 21.81
CA ALA A 89 15.25 5.48 22.22
C ALA A 89 16.67 6.07 22.17
N TRP A 90 17.03 6.76 21.09
CA TRP A 90 18.33 7.43 20.98
C TRP A 90 18.53 8.52 22.04
N LEU A 91 17.50 9.32 22.35
CA LEU A 91 17.57 10.31 23.44
C LEU A 91 17.84 9.64 24.80
N GLY A 92 17.18 8.52 25.06
CA GLY A 92 17.37 7.74 26.30
C GLY A 92 18.78 7.14 26.43
N ASP A 93 19.46 6.92 25.31
CA ASP A 93 20.83 6.40 25.30
C ASP A 93 21.88 7.54 25.38
N GLU A 94 21.67 8.63 24.64
CA GLU A 94 22.73 9.61 24.31
C GLU A 94 22.45 11.06 24.79
N ALA A 95 21.24 11.36 25.26
CA ALA A 95 20.81 12.73 25.61
C ALA A 95 19.92 12.77 26.87
N LEU A 96 20.40 12.16 27.95
CA LEU A 96 19.70 12.00 29.24
C LEU A 96 19.23 13.30 29.92
N ASN A 97 19.78 14.45 29.51
CA ASN A 97 19.42 15.76 30.04
C ASN A 97 18.19 16.38 29.35
N VAL A 98 17.66 15.77 28.29
CA VAL A 98 16.46 16.23 27.61
C VAL A 98 15.24 15.75 28.39
N ALA A 99 14.47 16.66 28.99
CA ALA A 99 13.21 16.35 29.68
C ALA A 99 11.97 16.86 28.91
N GLY A 100 12.15 17.88 28.07
CA GLY A 100 11.09 18.47 27.26
C GLY A 100 11.59 19.14 25.99
N VAL A 101 10.66 19.80 25.29
CA VAL A 101 10.95 20.48 24.02
C VAL A 101 12.01 21.58 24.20
N SER A 102 11.99 22.29 25.33
CA SER A 102 12.91 23.41 25.60
C SER A 102 14.35 22.98 25.87
N ASP A 103 14.57 21.71 26.17
CA ASP A 103 15.90 21.14 26.36
C ASP A 103 16.51 20.64 25.03
N LEU A 104 15.69 20.56 23.96
CA LEU A 104 16.19 20.15 22.65
C LEU A 104 17.05 21.25 22.03
N ARG A 105 18.17 20.83 21.45
CA ARG A 105 19.18 21.67 20.82
C ARG A 105 19.47 21.15 19.42
N ALA A 106 20.12 21.96 18.58
CA ALA A 106 20.51 21.55 17.23
C ALA A 106 21.35 20.24 17.23
N VAL A 107 22.27 20.13 18.20
CA VAL A 107 23.13 18.95 18.38
C VAL A 107 22.34 17.65 18.57
N HIS A 108 21.13 17.69 19.13
CA HIS A 108 20.32 16.47 19.30
C HIS A 108 19.76 15.96 17.97
N ILE A 109 19.44 16.87 17.03
CA ILE A 109 18.94 16.48 15.71
C ILE A 109 20.09 15.92 14.87
N ASP A 110 21.25 16.56 14.93
CA ASP A 110 22.43 16.12 14.18
C ASP A 110 23.04 14.84 14.78
N GLY A 111 23.04 14.71 16.11
CA GLY A 111 23.44 13.49 16.82
C GLY A 111 22.56 12.30 16.46
N PHE A 112 21.23 12.48 16.44
CA PHE A 112 20.30 11.45 15.99
C PHE A 112 20.56 11.04 14.53
N ALA A 113 20.75 12.02 13.64
CA ALA A 113 21.06 11.74 12.24
C ALA A 113 22.37 10.94 12.08
N SER A 114 23.42 11.30 12.82
CA SER A 114 24.69 10.59 12.85
C SER A 114 24.56 9.17 13.40
N ALA A 115 23.78 8.98 14.47
CA ALA A 115 23.54 7.66 15.05
C ALA A 115 22.80 6.73 14.06
N LEU A 116 21.85 7.24 13.29
CA LEU A 116 21.19 6.47 12.24
C LEU A 116 22.17 6.05 11.13
N ASP A 117 23.08 6.95 10.74
CA ASP A 117 24.14 6.66 9.76
C ASP A 117 25.09 5.56 10.27
N GLN A 118 25.56 5.67 11.52
CA GLN A 118 26.43 4.67 12.16
C GLN A 118 25.77 3.29 12.28
N ARG A 119 24.43 3.24 12.43
CA ARG A 119 23.64 2.01 12.42
C ARG A 119 23.38 1.47 11.00
N GLY A 120 23.98 2.06 9.97
CA GLY A 120 23.87 1.61 8.57
C GLY A 120 22.61 2.06 7.85
N MET A 121 21.87 3.05 8.38
CA MET A 121 20.67 3.54 7.71
C MET A 121 21.03 4.33 6.44
N GLY A 122 20.61 3.82 5.28
CA GLY A 122 20.85 4.46 3.99
C GLY A 122 20.33 5.90 3.92
N ALA A 123 21.02 6.75 3.15
CA ALA A 123 20.83 8.22 3.14
C ALA A 123 19.38 8.68 2.91
N ILE A 124 18.65 8.05 1.98
CA ILE A 124 17.24 8.38 1.69
C ILE A 124 16.35 8.03 2.89
N HIS A 125 16.53 6.84 3.47
CA HIS A 125 15.72 6.40 4.60
C HIS A 125 16.03 7.23 5.85
N ARG A 126 17.30 7.59 6.05
CA ARG A 126 17.71 8.54 7.10
C ARG A 126 17.06 9.90 6.91
N HIS A 127 17.10 10.47 5.70
CA HIS A 127 16.46 11.76 5.41
C HIS A 127 14.96 11.75 5.71
N ILE A 128 14.25 10.68 5.31
CA ILE A 128 12.82 10.51 5.60
C ILE A 128 12.57 10.38 7.11
N THR A 129 13.41 9.63 7.82
CA THR A 129 13.26 9.39 9.26
C THR A 129 13.51 10.66 10.07
N VAL A 130 14.61 11.36 9.81
CA VAL A 130 14.93 12.65 10.44
C VAL A 130 13.90 13.72 10.07
N GLY A 131 13.43 13.73 8.81
CA GLY A 131 12.40 14.66 8.34
C GLY A 131 11.10 14.59 9.15
N LYS A 132 10.71 13.42 9.65
CA LYS A 132 9.54 13.28 10.53
C LYS A 132 9.74 13.97 11.88
N ILE A 133 10.94 13.88 12.46
CA ILE A 133 11.29 14.58 13.70
C ILE A 133 11.29 16.09 13.47
N VAL A 134 11.99 16.55 12.42
CA VAL A 134 12.07 17.97 12.06
C VAL A 134 10.69 18.57 11.80
N ASN A 135 9.83 17.90 11.01
CA ASN A 135 8.48 18.40 10.74
C ASN A 135 7.60 18.44 11.98
N THR A 136 7.78 17.50 12.91
CA THR A 136 7.06 17.52 14.20
C THR A 136 7.51 18.71 15.04
N LEU A 137 8.82 18.96 15.12
CA LEU A 137 9.38 20.10 15.84
C LEU A 137 8.98 21.44 15.21
N ARG A 138 8.93 21.54 13.88
CA ARG A 138 8.37 22.72 13.17
C ARG A 138 6.91 22.98 13.52
N ALA A 139 6.10 21.92 13.64
CA ALA A 139 4.70 22.07 14.06
C ALA A 139 4.60 22.55 15.51
N ILE A 140 5.47 22.05 16.40
CA ILE A 140 5.54 22.51 17.80
C ILE A 140 5.99 23.97 17.87
N GLU A 141 7.01 24.34 17.09
CA GLU A 141 7.56 25.69 16.99
C GLU A 141 6.52 26.69 16.47
N ALA A 142 5.76 26.33 15.43
CA ALA A 142 4.71 27.19 14.89
C ALA A 142 3.63 27.53 15.93
N ASP A 143 3.36 26.61 16.86
CA ASP A 143 2.37 26.80 17.93
C ASP A 143 2.93 27.56 19.15
N ARG A 144 4.21 27.32 19.50
CA ARG A 144 4.88 27.79 20.71
C ARG A 144 6.35 28.11 20.43
N PRO A 145 6.65 29.19 19.68
CA PRO A 145 8.03 29.51 19.29
C PRO A 145 8.91 29.82 20.51
N ASP A 146 8.30 30.31 21.59
CA ASP A 146 8.92 30.60 22.89
C ASP A 146 9.51 29.36 23.60
N ARG A 147 9.12 28.15 23.18
CA ARG A 147 9.55 26.90 23.81
C ARG A 147 10.72 26.22 23.12
N ILE A 148 11.21 26.76 22.01
CA ILE A 148 12.30 26.20 21.21
C ILE A 148 13.59 26.97 21.48
N ALA A 149 14.70 26.27 21.67
CA ALA A 149 16.00 26.90 21.85
C ALA A 149 16.43 27.67 20.57
N PRO A 150 17.10 28.83 20.68
CA PRO A 150 17.43 29.66 19.52
C PRO A 150 18.26 28.94 18.43
N ASP A 151 19.20 28.07 18.82
CA ASP A 151 20.00 27.29 17.87
C ASP A 151 19.18 26.20 17.17
N LEU A 152 18.18 25.64 17.86
CA LEU A 152 17.25 24.69 17.26
C LEU A 152 16.36 25.38 16.22
N HIS A 153 15.91 26.62 16.46
CA HIS A 153 15.11 27.38 15.48
C HIS A 153 15.81 27.47 14.10
N GLU A 154 17.09 27.84 14.10
CA GLU A 154 17.87 27.90 12.87
C GLU A 154 17.99 26.51 12.22
N ARG A 155 18.28 25.48 13.03
CA ARG A 155 18.47 24.11 12.55
C ARG A 155 17.22 23.51 11.93
N LEU A 156 16.03 23.92 12.38
CA LEU A 156 14.76 23.43 11.85
C LEU A 156 14.43 23.99 10.46
N ARG A 157 15.18 24.95 9.90
CA ARG A 157 14.92 25.45 8.53
C ARG A 157 15.18 24.43 7.43
N TYR A 158 15.97 23.39 7.70
CA TYR A 158 16.28 22.30 6.78
C TYR A 158 16.21 20.93 7.46
N THR A 159 16.05 19.86 6.68
CA THR A 159 15.94 18.49 7.22
C THR A 159 17.32 17.94 7.64
N LEU A 160 18.25 17.91 6.68
CA LEU A 160 19.65 17.49 6.87
C LEU A 160 20.55 18.46 6.11
N ALA A 161 21.75 18.70 6.64
CA ALA A 161 22.79 19.46 5.92
C ALA A 161 23.36 18.66 4.74
N THR A 162 23.23 17.34 4.77
CA THR A 162 23.69 16.42 3.71
C THR A 162 22.55 16.08 2.75
N SER A 163 22.92 15.83 1.48
CA SER A 163 21.98 15.37 0.46
C SER A 163 21.39 14.00 0.85
N ALA A 164 20.10 13.80 0.55
CA ALA A 164 19.44 12.50 0.70
C ALA A 164 19.99 11.42 -0.25
N GLY A 165 20.84 11.82 -1.22
CA GLY A 165 21.31 10.96 -2.29
C GLY A 165 20.27 10.80 -3.40
N ARG A 166 20.62 10.02 -4.43
CA ARG A 166 19.68 9.63 -5.48
C ARG A 166 19.16 8.23 -5.18
N SER A 167 17.86 8.01 -5.41
CA SER A 167 17.34 6.66 -5.46
C SER A 167 18.02 5.95 -6.61
N THR A 168 18.80 4.92 -6.32
CA THR A 168 19.11 3.91 -7.34
C THR A 168 17.79 3.22 -7.63
N PRO A 169 17.26 3.27 -8.87
CA PRO A 169 16.13 2.44 -9.23
C PRO A 169 16.47 1.01 -8.83
N ARG A 170 15.57 0.29 -8.13
CA ARG A 170 15.72 -1.17 -8.04
C ARG A 170 15.89 -1.62 -9.47
N ASP A 171 17.01 -2.27 -9.80
CA ASP A 171 17.38 -2.61 -11.17
C ASP A 171 16.14 -3.12 -11.88
N ALA A 172 15.56 -2.26 -12.72
CA ALA A 172 14.45 -2.67 -13.55
C ALA A 172 15.01 -3.79 -14.41
N TYR A 173 14.26 -4.89 -14.54
CA TYR A 173 14.64 -5.99 -15.42
C TYR A 173 15.32 -5.46 -16.67
N SER A 174 16.47 -6.03 -17.03
CA SER A 174 17.16 -5.61 -18.24
C SER A 174 16.17 -5.61 -19.41
N PRO A 175 16.37 -4.78 -20.46
CA PRO A 175 15.44 -4.73 -21.58
C PRO A 175 15.13 -6.11 -22.17
N PHE A 176 16.11 -7.03 -22.12
CA PHE A 176 15.95 -8.43 -22.46
C PHE A 176 14.96 -9.15 -21.55
N VAL A 177 15.18 -9.16 -20.23
CA VAL A 177 14.28 -9.85 -19.27
C VAL A 177 12.88 -9.25 -19.31
N ALA A 178 12.77 -7.92 -19.41
CA ALA A 178 11.48 -7.26 -19.56
C ALA A 178 10.76 -7.66 -20.86
N ARG A 179 11.48 -7.92 -21.96
CA ARG A 179 10.90 -8.41 -23.22
C ARG A 179 10.45 -9.86 -23.06
N THR A 180 11.30 -10.73 -22.53
CA THR A 180 10.98 -12.15 -22.31
C THR A 180 9.75 -12.31 -21.42
N LEU A 181 9.62 -11.51 -20.34
CA LEU A 181 8.43 -11.53 -19.48
C LEU A 181 7.16 -11.09 -20.23
N ARG A 182 7.25 -10.07 -21.09
CA ARG A 182 6.10 -9.61 -21.89
C ARG A 182 5.70 -10.64 -22.95
N ASP A 183 6.67 -11.27 -23.60
CA ASP A 183 6.42 -12.26 -24.64
C ASP A 183 5.85 -13.56 -24.05
N ALA A 184 6.34 -13.99 -22.89
CA ALA A 184 5.76 -15.10 -22.13
C ALA A 184 4.32 -14.79 -21.73
N ALA A 185 4.07 -13.63 -21.12
CA ALA A 185 2.71 -13.23 -20.74
C ALA A 185 1.76 -13.13 -21.95
N ARG A 186 2.25 -12.65 -23.10
CA ARG A 186 1.45 -12.61 -24.34
C ARG A 186 1.14 -14.03 -24.82
N ALA A 187 2.11 -14.94 -24.82
CA ALA A 187 1.92 -16.33 -25.21
C ALA A 187 0.90 -17.04 -24.30
N ASP A 188 0.94 -16.79 -22.99
CA ASP A 188 -0.02 -17.34 -22.03
C ASP A 188 -1.44 -16.83 -22.30
N VAL A 189 -1.59 -15.51 -22.50
CA VAL A 189 -2.88 -14.90 -22.86
C VAL A 189 -3.41 -15.47 -24.19
N GLU A 190 -2.56 -15.60 -25.22
CA GLU A 190 -2.93 -16.20 -26.51
C GLU A 190 -3.33 -17.68 -26.37
N ALA A 191 -2.67 -18.44 -25.49
CA ALA A 191 -3.03 -19.82 -25.20
C ALA A 191 -4.39 -19.92 -24.50
N ILE A 192 -4.66 -19.03 -23.54
CA ILE A 192 -5.95 -18.92 -22.85
C ILE A 192 -7.07 -18.58 -23.86
N PHE A 193 -6.89 -17.56 -24.71
CA PHE A 193 -7.89 -17.18 -25.71
C PHE A 193 -8.19 -18.31 -26.69
N ARG A 194 -7.15 -19.01 -27.18
CA ARG A 194 -7.34 -20.18 -28.05
C ARG A 194 -8.13 -21.27 -27.34
N ARG A 195 -7.84 -21.54 -26.06
CA ARG A 195 -8.55 -22.57 -25.30
C ARG A 195 -10.03 -22.23 -25.05
N LEU A 196 -10.33 -20.97 -24.74
CA LEU A 196 -11.70 -20.50 -24.48
C LEU A 196 -12.57 -20.43 -25.74
N GLY A 197 -11.96 -20.23 -26.92
CA GLY A 197 -12.67 -20.05 -28.19
C GLY A 197 -12.59 -21.21 -29.18
N ALA A 198 -11.76 -22.23 -28.94
CA ALA A 198 -11.60 -23.34 -29.88
C ALA A 198 -12.81 -24.27 -29.88
N ASP A 199 -13.26 -24.78 -31.03
CA ASP A 199 -14.15 -25.94 -31.09
C ASP A 199 -13.37 -27.22 -30.73
N ASP A 200 -13.81 -27.95 -29.70
CA ASP A 200 -13.22 -29.24 -29.36
C ASP A 200 -13.96 -30.37 -30.07
N ARG A 201 -13.26 -30.98 -31.03
CA ARG A 201 -13.77 -32.08 -31.86
C ARG A 201 -13.42 -33.46 -31.30
N THR A 202 -12.82 -33.53 -30.11
CA THR A 202 -12.26 -34.77 -29.52
C THR A 202 -13.25 -35.93 -29.46
N ASP A 203 -14.54 -35.64 -29.28
CA ASP A 203 -15.58 -36.68 -29.15
C ASP A 203 -16.53 -36.75 -30.36
N GLU A 204 -16.25 -36.03 -31.46
CA GLU A 204 -17.12 -35.99 -32.64
C GLU A 204 -17.25 -37.33 -33.38
N SER A 205 -16.27 -38.22 -33.24
CA SER A 205 -16.27 -39.54 -33.87
C SER A 205 -17.30 -40.51 -33.26
N ASP A 206 -17.81 -40.23 -32.06
CA ASP A 206 -18.89 -40.98 -31.41
C ASP A 206 -20.04 -40.02 -31.05
N PRO A 207 -21.14 -40.02 -31.83
CA PRO A 207 -22.27 -39.13 -31.62
C PRO A 207 -22.89 -39.20 -30.21
N ALA A 208 -22.81 -40.37 -29.55
CA ALA A 208 -23.34 -40.53 -28.20
C ALA A 208 -22.46 -39.82 -27.16
N ILE A 209 -21.12 -39.89 -27.33
CA ILE A 209 -20.19 -39.16 -26.45
C ILE A 209 -20.26 -37.67 -26.72
N ALA A 210 -20.31 -37.25 -27.99
CA ALA A 210 -20.47 -35.85 -28.37
C ALA A 210 -21.73 -35.24 -27.74
N ARG A 211 -22.86 -35.96 -27.78
CA ARG A 211 -24.11 -35.50 -27.16
C ARG A 211 -23.99 -35.38 -25.65
N ALA A 212 -23.45 -36.40 -24.99
CA ALA A 212 -23.28 -36.41 -23.55
C ALA A 212 -22.34 -35.29 -23.06
N ARG A 213 -21.31 -34.97 -23.86
CA ARG A 213 -20.43 -33.85 -23.62
C ARG A 213 -21.15 -32.51 -23.75
N ALA A 214 -21.91 -32.31 -24.82
CA ALA A 214 -22.69 -31.08 -25.02
C ALA A 214 -23.68 -30.85 -23.87
N ASP A 215 -24.30 -31.91 -23.33
CA ASP A 215 -25.20 -31.79 -22.18
C ASP A 215 -24.45 -31.34 -20.90
N VAL A 216 -23.20 -31.81 -20.69
CA VAL A 216 -22.34 -31.36 -19.59
C VAL A 216 -21.88 -29.91 -19.78
N GLU A 217 -21.43 -29.53 -20.97
CA GLU A 217 -21.01 -28.15 -21.28
C GLU A 217 -22.18 -27.16 -21.15
N ALA A 218 -23.41 -27.56 -21.50
CA ALA A 218 -24.60 -26.76 -21.28
C ALA A 218 -24.90 -26.51 -19.79
N ILE A 219 -24.63 -27.50 -18.92
CA ILE A 219 -24.76 -27.33 -17.46
C ILE A 219 -23.71 -26.35 -16.95
N ILE A 220 -22.45 -26.50 -17.34
CA ILE A 220 -21.36 -25.60 -16.96
C ILE A 220 -21.66 -24.18 -17.44
N THR A 221 -22.10 -24.00 -18.69
CA THR A 221 -22.47 -22.69 -19.24
C THR A 221 -23.58 -22.03 -18.43
N ARG A 222 -24.58 -22.81 -17.98
CA ARG A 222 -25.72 -22.29 -17.22
C ARG A 222 -25.38 -22.00 -15.76
N GLN A 223 -24.56 -22.83 -15.12
CA GLN A 223 -24.33 -22.79 -13.67
C GLN A 223 -22.97 -22.22 -13.27
N GLY A 224 -22.05 -22.09 -14.22
CA GLY A 224 -20.64 -21.74 -14.00
C GLY A 224 -19.79 -22.90 -13.45
N PHE A 225 -20.40 -24.04 -13.11
CA PHE A 225 -19.68 -25.22 -12.64
C PHE A 225 -20.49 -26.51 -12.79
N ILE A 226 -19.83 -27.67 -12.62
CA ILE A 226 -20.47 -28.97 -12.44
C ILE A 226 -19.76 -29.74 -11.31
N VAL A 227 -20.52 -30.44 -10.47
CA VAL A 227 -19.96 -31.25 -9.38
C VAL A 227 -19.58 -32.65 -9.89
N VAL A 228 -18.55 -33.24 -9.30
CA VAL A 228 -18.02 -34.58 -9.66
C VAL A 228 -19.10 -35.66 -9.66
N ASP A 229 -20.06 -35.57 -8.72
CA ASP A 229 -21.14 -36.54 -8.59
C ASP A 229 -22.34 -36.31 -9.52
N HIS A 230 -22.31 -35.28 -10.37
CA HIS A 230 -23.43 -34.98 -11.25
C HIS A 230 -23.67 -36.14 -12.25
N PRO A 231 -24.92 -36.63 -12.40
CA PRO A 231 -25.22 -37.79 -13.24
C PRO A 231 -24.74 -37.65 -14.69
N ALA A 232 -24.89 -36.47 -15.29
CA ALA A 232 -24.41 -36.20 -16.66
C ALA A 232 -22.88 -36.36 -16.80
N LEU A 233 -22.12 -35.86 -15.82
CA LEU A 233 -20.65 -35.96 -15.81
C LEU A 233 -20.20 -37.42 -15.61
N LYS A 234 -20.82 -38.14 -14.67
CA LYS A 234 -20.57 -39.57 -14.45
C LYS A 234 -20.86 -40.40 -15.71
N SER A 235 -21.97 -40.10 -16.38
CA SER A 235 -22.36 -40.75 -17.63
C SER A 235 -21.27 -40.55 -18.71
N LEU A 236 -20.86 -39.29 -18.93
CA LEU A 236 -19.78 -38.96 -19.88
C LEU A 236 -18.46 -39.66 -19.52
N TYR A 237 -18.08 -39.63 -18.24
CA TYR A 237 -16.88 -40.29 -17.74
C TYR A 237 -16.87 -41.79 -18.06
N PHE A 238 -17.94 -42.52 -17.71
CA PHE A 238 -18.01 -43.96 -17.98
C PHE A 238 -18.11 -44.27 -19.47
N MET A 239 -18.78 -43.42 -20.25
CA MET A 239 -18.82 -43.57 -21.71
C MET A 239 -17.42 -43.47 -22.31
N ARG A 240 -16.62 -42.46 -21.92
CA ARG A 240 -15.24 -42.29 -22.39
C ARG A 240 -14.33 -43.41 -21.90
N MET A 241 -14.46 -43.81 -20.63
CA MET A 241 -13.71 -44.93 -20.05
C MET A 241 -13.93 -46.24 -20.83
N ARG A 242 -15.17 -46.56 -21.20
CA ARG A 242 -15.51 -47.77 -21.98
C ARG A 242 -14.93 -47.77 -23.40
N ARG A 243 -14.66 -46.60 -23.99
CA ARG A 243 -13.98 -46.45 -25.29
C ARG A 243 -12.46 -46.33 -25.17
N GLY A 244 -11.90 -46.41 -23.96
CA GLY A 244 -10.46 -46.21 -23.75
C GLY A 244 -9.99 -44.77 -24.03
N LEU A 245 -10.90 -43.79 -23.95
CA LEU A 245 -10.56 -42.37 -24.18
C LEU A 245 -9.93 -41.75 -22.91
N PRO A 246 -9.07 -40.72 -23.04
CA PRO A 246 -8.39 -40.10 -21.91
C PRO A 246 -9.37 -39.45 -20.92
N ILE A 247 -9.30 -39.78 -19.63
CA ILE A 247 -10.24 -39.28 -18.59
C ILE A 247 -9.56 -38.47 -17.48
N SER A 248 -8.22 -38.46 -17.40
CA SER A 248 -7.46 -37.87 -16.30
C SER A 248 -7.61 -36.35 -16.18
N THR A 249 -7.82 -35.66 -17.29
CA THR A 249 -7.98 -34.20 -17.36
C THR A 249 -9.40 -33.76 -17.70
N LEU A 250 -10.37 -34.70 -17.75
CA LEU A 250 -11.71 -34.45 -18.30
C LEU A 250 -12.41 -33.24 -17.66
N ILE A 251 -12.36 -33.12 -16.33
CA ILE A 251 -13.01 -32.00 -15.63
C ILE A 251 -12.32 -30.66 -15.97
N ASP A 252 -10.99 -30.63 -15.91
CA ASP A 252 -10.22 -29.43 -16.24
C ASP A 252 -10.40 -29.01 -17.70
N ASP A 253 -10.51 -29.97 -18.62
CA ASP A 253 -10.71 -29.69 -20.04
C ASP A 253 -12.12 -29.15 -20.32
N LEU A 254 -13.15 -29.69 -19.65
CA LEU A 254 -14.52 -29.19 -19.74
C LEU A 254 -14.64 -27.77 -19.17
N HIS A 255 -14.08 -27.51 -18.00
CA HIS A 255 -14.12 -26.18 -17.38
C HIS A 255 -13.21 -25.17 -18.09
N GLY A 256 -12.05 -25.62 -18.56
CA GLY A 256 -11.04 -24.79 -19.21
C GLY A 256 -11.50 -24.14 -20.52
N ARG A 257 -12.59 -24.64 -21.12
CA ARG A 257 -13.24 -24.03 -22.29
C ARG A 257 -14.09 -22.82 -21.95
N HIS A 258 -14.61 -22.76 -20.73
CA HIS A 258 -15.52 -21.69 -20.32
C HIS A 258 -14.85 -20.70 -19.34
N HIS A 259 -13.81 -21.14 -18.63
CA HIS A 259 -13.24 -20.41 -17.51
C HIS A 259 -11.71 -20.47 -17.49
N LEU A 260 -11.13 -19.53 -16.76
CA LEU A 260 -9.74 -19.62 -16.31
C LEU A 260 -9.62 -20.76 -15.28
N LEU A 261 -8.52 -21.48 -15.36
CA LEU A 261 -8.15 -22.56 -14.46
C LEU A 261 -7.04 -22.08 -13.52
N ALA A 262 -6.83 -22.82 -12.42
CA ALA A 262 -5.76 -22.51 -11.47
C ALA A 262 -4.37 -22.44 -12.12
N ARG A 263 -4.12 -23.27 -13.14
CA ARG A 263 -2.87 -23.28 -13.91
C ARG A 263 -2.63 -22.04 -14.78
N ASP A 264 -3.65 -21.20 -14.97
CA ASP A 264 -3.54 -19.94 -15.71
C ASP A 264 -3.18 -18.75 -14.80
N LEU A 265 -3.14 -18.98 -13.49
CA LEU A 265 -2.78 -17.97 -12.50
C LEU A 265 -1.29 -18.14 -12.13
N PRO A 266 -0.52 -17.04 -12.09
CA PRO A 266 0.89 -17.04 -11.70
C PRO A 266 1.12 -17.30 -10.21
#